data_AF-X1EVY2-F1
#
_entry.id   AF-X1EVY2-F1
#
_cell.length_a   1.000
_cell.length_b   1.000
_cell.length_c   1.000
_cell.angle_alpha   90.00
_cell.angle_beta   90.00
_cell.angle_gamma   90.00
#
_symmetry.space_group_name_H-M   'P 1'
#
loop_
_entity.id
_entity.type
_entity.pdbx_description
1 polymer ?
#
loop_
_entity_poly.entity_id
_entity_poly.type
_entity_poly.pdbx_seq_one_letter_code
_entity_poly.pdbx_strand_id
1 'polypeptide(L)'
;ARVKVESPHTYNRFAMNSWEDVDTEDKVIPYSHIMNAVGRILVELRMKTLVACDPCEFGDDQGIIYGFKNGKITKHDFFKQKDGCQIAAKCQIMRKEIKGQTTVLDNIGIGASTRDFLSKMGEPMILADSRKAGSRQEDKFTGFFNQRAEMWWAAKKMFAEGMVCIPDDPELIEELAGVGFELTSKGYKVESKEILKKADRLGRSPNKADCLVYGLWGLGKIDYDDEAIYPDDDECYPTEMDIAESYSMRTAV
;
A
#
# COMPACT_ATOMS: atom_id res chain seq x y z
N ALA A 1 -30.91 11.16 -10.03
CA ALA A 1 -32.00 10.55 -9.22
C ALA A 1 -31.70 9.10 -8.83
N ARG A 2 -31.37 8.19 -9.77
CA ARG A 2 -30.98 6.80 -9.47
C ARG A 2 -29.69 6.66 -8.62
N VAL A 3 -28.64 7.38 -8.99
CA VAL A 3 -27.35 7.40 -8.26
C VAL A 3 -27.48 7.84 -6.79
N LYS A 4 -28.46 8.71 -6.48
CA LYS A 4 -28.74 9.18 -5.12
C LYS A 4 -29.23 8.06 -4.18
N VAL A 5 -29.84 7.02 -4.75
CA VAL A 5 -30.42 5.89 -4.00
C VAL A 5 -29.48 4.69 -4.01
N GLU A 6 -28.73 4.48 -5.09
CA GLU A 6 -27.83 3.32 -5.26
C GLU A 6 -26.43 3.53 -4.65
N SER A 7 -25.94 4.77 -4.55
CA SER A 7 -24.67 5.09 -3.91
C SER A 7 -24.72 6.51 -3.33
N PRO A 8 -25.32 6.69 -2.14
CA PRO A 8 -25.49 8.01 -1.51
C PRO A 8 -24.17 8.77 -1.32
N HIS A 9 -23.07 8.05 -1.08
CA HIS A 9 -21.73 8.60 -0.90
C HIS A 9 -21.14 9.18 -2.18
N THR A 10 -21.31 8.50 -3.32
CA THR A 10 -20.91 8.99 -4.64
C THR A 10 -21.73 10.23 -5.05
N TYR A 11 -23.02 10.23 -4.74
CA TYR A 11 -23.89 11.36 -5.03
C TYR A 11 -23.48 12.63 -4.27
N ASN A 12 -23.23 12.54 -2.96
CA ASN A 12 -22.82 13.71 -2.17
C ASN A 12 -21.47 14.27 -2.64
N ARG A 13 -20.53 13.39 -2.99
CA ARG A 13 -19.17 13.77 -3.46
C ARG A 13 -19.16 14.51 -4.80
N PHE A 14 -19.96 14.07 -5.78
CA PHE A 14 -19.93 14.66 -7.13
C PHE A 14 -21.02 15.70 -7.39
N ALA A 15 -22.14 15.69 -6.64
CA ALA A 15 -23.28 16.57 -6.90
C ALA A 15 -23.30 17.83 -6.02
N MET A 16 -22.72 17.80 -4.82
CA MET A 16 -22.88 18.90 -3.84
C MET A 16 -21.66 19.83 -3.72
N ASN A 17 -20.55 19.52 -4.39
CA ASN A 17 -19.33 20.33 -4.42
C ASN A 17 -18.85 20.80 -3.02
N SER A 18 -19.20 20.06 -1.97
CA SER A 18 -18.85 20.35 -0.58
C SER A 18 -17.57 19.61 -0.22
N TRP A 19 -16.45 20.15 -0.68
CA TRP A 19 -15.11 19.64 -0.35
C TRP A 19 -14.68 20.00 1.08
N GLU A 20 -15.42 20.90 1.74
CA GLU A 20 -15.07 21.46 3.05
C GLU A 20 -15.48 20.58 4.25
N ASP A 21 -16.43 19.64 4.09
CA ASP A 21 -16.95 18.82 5.20
C ASP A 21 -16.26 17.44 5.33
N VAL A 22 -15.28 17.11 4.46
CA VAL A 22 -14.75 15.74 4.32
C VAL A 22 -13.65 15.40 5.33
N ASP A 23 -13.07 16.38 6.01
CA ASP A 23 -12.06 16.17 7.07
C ASP A 23 -12.66 15.73 8.42
N THR A 24 -13.98 15.49 8.47
CA THR A 24 -14.70 15.08 9.69
C THR A 24 -14.96 13.59 9.83
N GLU A 25 -14.66 12.77 8.80
CA GLU A 25 -14.72 11.31 8.91
C GLU A 25 -13.35 10.75 9.32
N ASP A 26 -13.33 9.77 10.24
CA ASP A 26 -12.12 9.06 10.69
C ASP A 26 -11.49 8.22 9.56
N LYS A 27 -10.96 8.87 8.51
CA LYS A 27 -10.26 8.25 7.37
C LYS A 27 -8.79 8.07 7.67
N VAL A 28 -8.23 6.92 7.27
CA VAL A 28 -6.81 6.67 7.54
C VAL A 28 -5.93 7.65 6.75
N ILE A 29 -6.13 7.71 5.44
CA ILE A 29 -5.37 8.58 4.53
C ILE A 29 -6.31 9.69 4.06
N PRO A 30 -6.03 10.97 4.37
CA PRO A 30 -6.83 12.09 3.91
C PRO A 30 -6.91 12.14 2.38
N TYR A 31 -8.07 12.53 1.85
CA TYR A 31 -8.30 12.57 0.41
C TYR A 31 -7.32 13.50 -0.32
N SER A 32 -6.98 14.64 0.29
CA SER A 32 -5.98 15.58 -0.24
C SER A 32 -4.61 14.92 -0.42
N HIS A 33 -4.17 14.08 0.52
CA HIS A 33 -2.90 13.35 0.41
C HIS A 33 -2.93 12.32 -0.72
N ILE A 34 -4.07 11.64 -0.93
CA ILE A 34 -4.26 10.70 -2.04
C ILE A 34 -4.14 11.44 -3.36
N MET A 35 -4.86 12.56 -3.53
CA MET A 35 -4.84 13.32 -4.77
C MET A 35 -3.48 13.93 -5.07
N ASN A 36 -2.75 14.39 -4.05
CA ASN A 36 -1.39 14.89 -4.21
C ASN A 36 -0.39 13.81 -4.65
N ALA A 37 -0.69 12.52 -4.42
CA ALA A 37 0.13 11.40 -4.86
C ALA A 37 -0.18 10.94 -6.30
N VAL A 38 -1.31 11.36 -6.89
CA VAL A 38 -1.68 10.98 -8.26
C VAL A 38 -0.70 11.61 -9.25
N GLY A 39 0.00 10.76 -10.02
CA GLY A 39 0.94 11.22 -11.04
C GLY A 39 2.15 12.00 -10.50
N ARG A 40 2.42 11.94 -9.19
CA ARG A 40 3.55 12.64 -8.58
C ARG A 40 4.88 12.17 -9.18
N ILE A 41 5.77 13.12 -9.43
CA ILE A 41 7.16 12.82 -9.78
C ILE A 41 7.93 12.63 -8.48
N LEU A 42 8.51 11.44 -8.29
CA LEU A 42 9.44 11.15 -7.19
C LEU A 42 10.86 11.27 -7.72
N VAL A 43 11.69 12.08 -7.07
CA VAL A 43 13.12 12.22 -7.37
C VAL A 43 13.89 11.61 -6.22
N GLU A 44 14.48 10.44 -6.44
CA GLU A 44 15.18 9.69 -5.41
C GLU A 44 16.50 9.15 -5.95
N LEU A 45 17.60 9.42 -5.24
CA LEU A 45 18.95 9.00 -5.63
C LEU A 45 19.24 7.54 -5.28
N ARG A 46 18.42 6.92 -4.43
CA ARG A 46 18.56 5.52 -4.03
C ARG A 46 17.25 4.79 -4.22
N MET A 47 17.36 3.48 -4.44
CA MET A 47 16.21 2.65 -4.76
C MET A 47 15.96 1.61 -3.68
N LYS A 48 14.69 1.42 -3.36
CA LYS A 48 14.12 0.25 -2.70
C LYS A 48 13.19 -0.39 -3.68
N THR A 49 13.45 -1.64 -4.04
CA THR A 49 12.65 -2.34 -5.04
C THR A 49 12.08 -3.60 -4.42
N LEU A 50 10.77 -3.81 -4.52
CA LEU A 50 10.10 -5.00 -4.00
C LEU A 50 8.86 -5.36 -4.80
N VAL A 51 8.32 -6.55 -4.57
CA VAL A 51 6.99 -6.94 -5.05
C VAL A 51 6.04 -7.03 -3.87
N ALA A 52 4.79 -6.62 -4.03
CA ALA A 52 3.72 -6.90 -3.08
C ALA A 52 2.65 -7.77 -3.75
N CYS A 53 2.03 -8.65 -2.99
CA CYS A 53 0.98 -9.55 -3.46
C CYS A 53 -0.17 -9.61 -2.45
N ASP A 54 -1.39 -9.33 -2.90
CA ASP A 54 -2.64 -9.64 -2.22
C ASP A 54 -3.32 -10.80 -2.97
N PRO A 55 -3.10 -12.06 -2.55
CA PRO A 55 -3.68 -13.23 -3.17
C PRO A 55 -5.20 -13.28 -2.96
N CYS A 56 -5.92 -13.70 -4.00
CA CYS A 56 -7.34 -14.01 -3.89
C CYS A 56 -7.57 -15.51 -4.13
N GLU A 57 -8.38 -16.13 -3.27
CA GLU A 57 -8.62 -17.57 -3.26
C GLU A 57 -9.72 -17.98 -4.27
N PHE A 58 -10.97 -17.54 -4.05
CA PHE A 58 -12.11 -17.92 -4.90
C PHE A 58 -13.14 -16.80 -5.03
N GLY A 59 -13.90 -16.83 -6.13
CA GLY A 59 -15.01 -15.93 -6.41
C GLY A 59 -14.73 -14.96 -7.56
N ASP A 60 -15.48 -13.87 -7.59
CA ASP A 60 -15.31 -12.78 -8.56
C ASP A 60 -14.18 -11.81 -8.17
N ASP A 61 -13.68 -11.92 -6.93
CA ASP A 61 -12.59 -11.14 -6.37
C ASP A 61 -11.29 -11.33 -7.21
N GLN A 62 -10.53 -10.25 -7.36
CA GLN A 62 -9.31 -10.20 -8.16
C GLN A 62 -8.09 -10.19 -7.23
N GLY A 63 -7.13 -11.08 -7.51
CA GLY A 63 -5.80 -11.06 -6.89
C GLY A 63 -4.88 -10.07 -7.60
N ILE A 64 -3.95 -9.49 -6.83
CA ILE A 64 -3.13 -8.37 -7.29
C ILE A 64 -1.67 -8.60 -6.91
N ILE A 65 -0.78 -8.36 -7.87
CA ILE A 65 0.66 -8.23 -7.63
C ILE A 65 1.11 -6.85 -8.12
N TYR A 66 1.83 -6.11 -7.30
CA TYR A 66 2.45 -4.84 -7.64
C TYR A 66 3.97 -4.90 -7.51
N GLY A 67 4.66 -4.35 -8.50
CA GLY A 67 6.11 -4.12 -8.47
C GLY A 67 6.41 -2.68 -8.11
N PHE A 68 7.20 -2.48 -7.07
CA PHE A 68 7.56 -1.19 -6.52
C PHE A 68 8.97 -0.79 -6.86
N LYS A 69 9.14 0.50 -7.16
CA LYS A 69 10.41 1.21 -7.07
C LYS A 69 10.17 2.42 -6.19
N ASN A 70 10.72 2.40 -4.99
CA ASN A 70 10.34 3.31 -3.90
C ASN A 70 8.82 3.36 -3.75
N GLY A 71 8.22 4.50 -3.43
CA GLY A 71 6.76 4.62 -3.30
C GLY A 71 5.98 4.67 -4.62
N LYS A 72 6.56 4.22 -5.75
CA LYS A 72 5.89 4.17 -7.05
C LYS A 72 5.63 2.74 -7.51
N ILE A 73 4.38 2.49 -7.95
CA ILE A 73 4.03 1.27 -8.68
C ILE A 73 4.60 1.38 -10.10
N THR A 74 5.44 0.42 -10.49
CA THR A 74 6.08 0.36 -11.82
C THR A 74 5.59 -0.79 -12.68
N LYS A 75 5.08 -1.85 -12.06
CA LYS A 75 4.43 -2.98 -12.72
C LYS A 75 3.23 -3.45 -11.90
N HIS A 76 2.26 -4.05 -12.58
CA HIS A 76 1.14 -4.71 -11.92
C HIS A 76 0.70 -5.95 -12.71
N ASP A 77 0.11 -6.92 -12.01
CA ASP A 77 -0.51 -8.11 -12.59
C ASP A 77 -1.81 -8.39 -11.82
N PHE A 78 -2.92 -8.30 -12.53
CA PHE A 78 -4.24 -8.57 -12.01
C PHE A 78 -4.69 -9.96 -12.50
N PHE A 79 -5.08 -10.83 -11.57
CA PHE A 79 -5.45 -12.20 -11.91
C PHE A 79 -6.68 -12.67 -11.16
N LYS A 80 -7.37 -13.67 -11.72
CA LYS A 80 -8.47 -14.38 -11.06
C LYS A 80 -8.12 -15.87 -10.99
N GLN A 81 -8.58 -16.54 -9.92
CA GLN A 81 -8.60 -18.00 -9.79
C GLN A 81 -7.26 -18.67 -10.14
N LYS A 82 -6.26 -18.47 -9.27
CA LYS A 82 -4.94 -19.11 -9.38
C LYS A 82 -4.66 -19.90 -8.12
N ASP A 83 -4.00 -21.06 -8.26
CA ASP A 83 -3.49 -21.78 -7.10
C ASP A 83 -2.24 -21.09 -6.51
N GLY A 84 -1.86 -21.47 -5.29
CA GLY A 84 -0.70 -20.87 -4.62
C GLY A 84 0.63 -21.05 -5.37
N CYS A 85 0.78 -22.11 -6.17
CA CYS A 85 1.99 -22.35 -6.96
C CYS A 85 2.10 -21.35 -8.11
N GLN A 86 0.99 -21.13 -8.83
CA GLN A 86 0.90 -20.18 -9.92
C GLN A 86 1.10 -18.74 -9.44
N ILE A 87 0.55 -18.39 -8.27
CA ILE A 87 0.75 -17.07 -7.65
C ILE A 87 2.21 -16.89 -7.27
N ALA A 88 2.83 -17.88 -6.62
CA ALA A 88 4.25 -17.84 -6.25
C ALA A 88 5.16 -17.65 -7.49
N ALA A 89 4.87 -18.35 -8.59
CA ALA A 89 5.59 -18.19 -9.84
C ALA A 89 5.46 -16.77 -10.42
N LYS A 90 4.25 -16.19 -10.41
CA LYS A 90 4.04 -14.79 -10.84
C LYS A 90 4.84 -13.79 -10.00
N CYS A 91 4.83 -13.95 -8.67
CA CYS A 91 5.62 -13.13 -7.77
C CYS A 91 7.12 -13.23 -8.07
N GLN A 92 7.65 -14.45 -8.24
CA GLN A 92 9.05 -14.68 -8.59
C GLN A 92 9.42 -14.02 -9.92
N ILE A 93 8.61 -14.20 -10.96
CA ILE A 93 8.84 -13.62 -12.29
C ILE A 93 8.91 -12.10 -12.17
N MET A 94 7.90 -11.46 -11.58
CA MET A 94 7.87 -10.00 -11.45
C MET A 94 9.05 -9.50 -10.60
N ARG A 95 9.38 -10.17 -9.50
CA ARG A 95 10.50 -9.80 -8.62
C ARG A 95 11.83 -9.83 -9.37
N LYS A 96 12.07 -10.86 -10.17
CA LYS A 96 13.28 -10.96 -11.00
C LYS A 96 13.31 -9.88 -12.08
N GLU A 97 12.19 -9.63 -12.75
CA GLU A 97 12.10 -8.62 -13.81
C GLU A 97 12.41 -7.20 -13.32
N ILE A 98 11.90 -6.82 -12.15
CA ILE A 98 12.15 -5.49 -11.59
C ILE A 98 13.44 -5.42 -10.77
N LYS A 99 14.14 -6.54 -10.58
CA LYS A 99 15.26 -6.69 -9.62
C LYS A 99 14.87 -6.37 -8.18
N GLY A 100 13.66 -6.76 -7.77
CA GLY A 100 13.18 -6.55 -6.40
C GLY A 100 13.98 -7.35 -5.37
N GLN A 101 14.17 -6.80 -4.19
CA GLN A 101 14.89 -7.43 -3.07
C GLN A 101 14.06 -8.55 -2.42
N THR A 102 12.74 -8.36 -2.32
CA THR A 102 11.83 -9.26 -1.59
C THR A 102 10.41 -9.22 -2.14
N THR A 103 9.57 -10.18 -1.73
CA THR A 103 8.12 -10.19 -1.95
C THR A 103 7.37 -9.99 -0.63
N VAL A 104 6.55 -8.96 -0.51
CA VAL A 104 5.58 -8.79 0.58
C VAL A 104 4.31 -9.53 0.22
N LEU A 105 3.90 -10.49 1.05
CA LEU A 105 2.77 -11.38 0.77
C LEU A 105 1.71 -11.28 1.86
N ASP A 106 0.46 -10.99 1.49
CA ASP A 106 -0.68 -11.29 2.39
C ASP A 106 -0.78 -12.81 2.55
N ASN A 107 -0.49 -13.28 3.75
CA ASN A 107 -0.39 -14.71 4.06
C ASN A 107 -1.73 -15.31 4.54
N ILE A 108 -2.83 -14.57 4.44
CA ILE A 108 -4.16 -15.05 4.83
C ILE A 108 -4.80 -15.84 3.68
N GLY A 109 -5.52 -16.93 4.00
CA GLY A 109 -6.17 -17.80 3.00
C GLY A 109 -5.17 -18.47 2.06
N ILE A 110 -5.38 -18.35 0.74
CA ILE A 110 -4.47 -18.88 -0.29
C ILE A 110 -3.05 -18.31 -0.23
N GLY A 111 -2.86 -17.18 0.48
CA GLY A 111 -1.55 -16.66 0.82
C GLY A 111 -0.65 -17.66 1.55
N ALA A 112 -1.22 -18.54 2.38
CA ALA A 112 -0.46 -19.58 3.07
C ALA A 112 0.14 -20.61 2.10
N SER A 113 -0.64 -21.06 1.10
CA SER A 113 -0.14 -21.96 0.06
C SER A 113 0.94 -21.28 -0.79
N THR A 114 0.70 -20.01 -1.15
CA THR A 114 1.65 -19.19 -1.92
C THR A 114 2.99 -19.05 -1.18
N ARG A 115 2.95 -18.75 0.12
CA ARG A 115 4.14 -18.69 1.00
C ARG A 115 4.92 -20.00 0.96
N ASP A 116 4.23 -21.13 1.07
CA ASP A 116 4.89 -22.44 1.11
C ASP A 116 5.63 -22.73 -0.20
N PHE A 117 5.07 -22.32 -1.35
CA PHE A 117 5.74 -22.45 -2.65
C PHE A 117 6.91 -21.47 -2.81
N LEU A 118 6.76 -20.19 -2.44
CA LEU A 118 7.86 -19.24 -2.45
C LEU A 118 9.03 -19.71 -1.57
N SER A 119 8.72 -20.31 -0.42
CA SER A 119 9.70 -20.86 0.51
C SER A 119 10.47 -22.03 -0.12
N LYS A 120 9.75 -22.95 -0.78
CA LYS A 120 10.36 -24.06 -1.54
C LYS A 120 11.24 -23.57 -2.70
N MET A 121 10.90 -22.43 -3.31
CA MET A 121 11.69 -21.80 -4.38
C MET A 121 12.92 -21.05 -3.85
N GLY A 122 13.07 -20.89 -2.53
CA GLY A 122 14.14 -20.10 -1.92
C GLY A 122 13.98 -18.60 -2.13
N GLU A 123 12.76 -18.12 -2.39
CA GLU A 123 12.49 -16.70 -2.62
C GLU A 123 12.39 -15.92 -1.29
N PRO A 124 13.05 -14.75 -1.17
CA PRO A 124 12.92 -13.92 0.00
C PRO A 124 11.52 -13.29 0.07
N MET A 125 10.96 -13.28 1.28
CA MET A 125 9.62 -12.77 1.51
C MET A 125 9.46 -12.09 2.85
N ILE A 126 8.52 -11.16 2.91
CA ILE A 126 8.01 -10.53 4.11
C ILE A 126 6.52 -10.87 4.20
N LEU A 127 6.06 -11.34 5.35
CA LEU A 127 4.66 -11.71 5.53
C LEU A 127 3.86 -10.54 6.11
N ALA A 128 2.88 -10.08 5.35
CA ALA A 128 1.80 -9.24 5.84
C ALA A 128 0.72 -10.17 6.44
N ASP A 129 0.47 -10.05 7.74
CA ASP A 129 -0.61 -10.78 8.42
C ASP A 129 -1.43 -9.78 9.23
N SER A 130 -2.49 -9.29 8.60
CA SER A 130 -3.44 -8.31 9.15
C SER A 130 -4.05 -8.71 10.50
N ARG A 131 -3.95 -9.98 10.93
CA ARG A 131 -4.48 -10.48 12.21
C ARG A 131 -3.48 -10.41 13.35
N LYS A 132 -2.18 -10.30 13.07
CA LYS A 132 -1.15 -10.22 14.12
C LYS A 132 -1.34 -8.96 14.95
N ALA A 133 -1.03 -9.04 16.23
CA ALA A 133 -0.99 -7.87 17.11
C ALA A 133 -0.04 -6.82 16.53
N GLY A 134 -0.46 -5.55 16.53
CA GLY A 134 0.36 -4.45 16.06
C GLY A 134 1.45 -4.11 17.06
N SER A 135 2.45 -3.35 16.62
CA SER A 135 3.46 -2.81 17.53
C SER A 135 2.80 -1.95 18.61
N ARG A 136 3.11 -2.24 19.87
CA ARG A 136 2.76 -1.36 21.00
C ARG A 136 3.78 -0.23 21.06
N GLN A 137 3.31 1.01 21.06
CA GLN A 137 4.12 2.13 21.52
C GLN A 137 3.98 2.26 23.05
N GLU A 138 4.93 2.94 23.69
CA GLU A 138 4.97 3.10 25.15
C GLU A 138 3.69 3.77 25.70
N ASP A 139 3.06 4.61 24.90
CA ASP A 139 1.72 5.13 25.19
C ASP A 139 0.64 4.20 24.60
N LYS A 140 -0.29 3.76 25.48
CA LYS A 140 -1.42 2.89 25.11
C LYS A 140 -2.36 3.55 24.09
N PHE A 141 -2.33 4.87 23.98
CA PHE A 141 -3.17 5.65 23.05
C PHE A 141 -2.52 5.91 21.69
N THR A 142 -1.26 5.53 21.47
CA THR A 142 -0.55 5.69 20.18
C THR A 142 -0.19 4.37 19.50
N GLY A 143 -0.59 3.23 20.08
CA GLY A 143 -0.33 1.89 19.53
C GLY A 143 -1.27 1.49 18.38
N PHE A 144 -0.98 0.33 17.78
CA PHE A 144 -1.81 -0.27 16.73
C PHE A 144 -2.52 -1.53 17.24
N PHE A 145 -3.83 -1.63 16.98
CA PHE A 145 -4.64 -2.78 17.36
C PHE A 145 -4.09 -4.09 16.74
N ASN A 146 -3.72 -4.02 15.47
CA ASN A 146 -3.17 -5.12 14.69
C ASN A 146 -2.18 -4.63 13.62
N GLN A 147 -1.52 -5.56 12.93
CA GLN A 147 -0.59 -5.24 11.84
C GLN A 147 -1.30 -4.55 10.67
N ARG A 148 -2.61 -4.76 10.46
CA ARG A 148 -3.38 -3.99 9.47
C ARG A 148 -3.29 -2.50 9.78
N ALA A 149 -3.54 -2.10 11.02
CA ALA A 149 -3.42 -0.71 11.45
C ALA A 149 -1.97 -0.19 11.30
N GLU A 150 -0.96 -0.98 11.67
CA GLU A 150 0.46 -0.62 11.47
C GLU A 150 0.79 -0.35 9.99
N MET A 151 0.40 -1.26 9.10
CA MET A 151 0.68 -1.14 7.65
C MET A 151 0.00 0.10 7.06
N TRP A 152 -1.27 0.30 7.40
CA TRP A 152 -2.04 1.45 6.94
C TRP A 152 -1.52 2.78 7.50
N TRP A 153 -1.00 2.83 8.73
CA TRP A 153 -0.35 4.01 9.28
C TRP A 153 1.01 4.30 8.64
N ALA A 154 1.79 3.26 8.34
CA ALA A 154 3.03 3.42 7.59
C ALA A 154 2.76 4.05 6.21
N ALA A 155 1.74 3.55 5.50
CA ALA A 155 1.28 4.16 4.26
C ALA A 155 0.83 5.61 4.47
N LYS A 156 -0.03 5.90 5.47
CA LYS A 156 -0.47 7.26 5.82
C LYS A 156 0.70 8.23 5.94
N LYS A 157 1.75 7.82 6.66
CA LYS A 157 2.96 8.62 6.85
C LYS A 157 3.65 8.91 5.51
N MET A 158 3.88 7.89 4.68
CA MET A 158 4.50 8.07 3.35
C MET A 158 3.69 8.98 2.42
N PHE A 159 2.35 8.86 2.43
CA PHE A 159 1.48 9.74 1.65
C PHE A 159 1.59 11.21 2.11
N ALA A 160 1.63 11.44 3.42
CA ALA A 160 1.80 12.77 4.00
C ALA A 160 3.18 13.38 3.70
N GLU A 161 4.23 12.56 3.69
CA GLU A 161 5.62 12.98 3.47
C GLU A 161 5.99 13.18 2.00
N GLY A 162 5.05 12.99 1.07
CA GLY A 162 5.35 13.21 -0.34
C GLY A 162 5.91 11.99 -1.07
N MET A 163 6.10 10.85 -0.39
CA MET A 163 6.91 9.73 -0.88
C MET A 163 6.19 8.73 -1.78
N VAL A 164 4.92 8.98 -2.11
CA VAL A 164 4.07 8.03 -2.86
C VAL A 164 3.66 8.62 -4.21
N CYS A 165 3.72 7.80 -5.25
CA CYS A 165 3.16 8.06 -6.58
C CYS A 165 2.20 6.92 -6.95
N ILE A 166 0.92 7.24 -7.11
CA ILE A 166 -0.11 6.32 -7.60
C ILE A 166 -0.56 6.70 -9.02
N PRO A 167 -1.03 5.72 -9.83
CA PRO A 167 -1.69 6.04 -11.10
C PRO A 167 -3.01 6.79 -10.86
N ASP A 168 -3.48 7.51 -11.87
CA ASP A 168 -4.84 8.06 -11.90
C ASP A 168 -5.85 6.93 -12.17
N ASP A 169 -6.03 6.07 -11.16
CA ASP A 169 -6.95 4.95 -11.16
C ASP A 169 -8.11 5.27 -10.20
N PRO A 170 -9.31 5.58 -10.72
CA PRO A 170 -10.47 5.94 -9.91
C PRO A 170 -10.83 4.88 -8.86
N GLU A 171 -10.62 3.60 -9.16
CA GLU A 171 -10.93 2.50 -8.24
C GLU A 171 -9.95 2.47 -7.07
N LEU A 172 -8.65 2.61 -7.35
CA LEU A 172 -7.62 2.71 -6.30
C LEU A 172 -7.85 3.94 -5.41
N ILE A 173 -8.17 5.09 -6.02
CA ILE A 173 -8.45 6.34 -5.31
C ILE A 173 -9.69 6.18 -4.41
N GLU A 174 -10.75 5.55 -4.91
CA GLU A 174 -11.95 5.27 -4.13
C GLU A 174 -11.66 4.33 -2.97
N GLU A 175 -10.91 3.24 -3.20
CA GLU A 175 -10.54 2.29 -2.15
C GLU A 175 -9.71 2.96 -1.04
N LEU A 176 -8.68 3.74 -1.41
CA LEU A 176 -7.84 4.46 -0.43
C LEU A 176 -8.65 5.46 0.40
N ALA A 177 -9.54 6.22 -0.24
CA ALA A 177 -10.40 7.20 0.43
C ALA A 177 -11.53 6.54 1.26
N GLY A 178 -11.86 5.28 0.96
CA GLY A 178 -12.92 4.54 1.61
C GLY A 178 -12.55 4.06 3.02
N VAL A 179 -11.27 3.79 3.28
CA VAL A 179 -10.83 3.11 4.50
C VAL A 179 -10.76 4.07 5.70
N GLY A 180 -11.61 3.77 6.69
CA GLY A 180 -11.64 4.43 7.98
C GLY A 180 -10.91 3.68 9.09
N PHE A 181 -10.82 4.34 10.24
CA PHE A 181 -10.32 3.78 11.48
C PHE A 181 -11.20 4.18 12.67
N GLU A 182 -11.01 3.50 13.79
CA GLU A 182 -11.55 3.87 15.09
C GLU A 182 -10.43 3.86 16.13
N LEU A 183 -10.49 4.76 17.11
CA LEU A 183 -9.59 4.72 18.27
C LEU A 183 -10.19 3.76 19.31
N THR A 184 -9.41 2.76 19.73
CA THR A 184 -9.81 1.80 20.75
C THR A 184 -8.91 1.91 21.99
N SER A 185 -9.30 1.27 23.10
CA SER A 185 -8.44 1.15 24.28
C SER A 185 -7.14 0.37 24.05
N LYS A 186 -6.99 -0.29 22.89
CA LYS A 186 -5.79 -1.01 22.46
C LYS A 186 -5.02 -0.27 21.35
N GLY A 187 -5.43 0.95 20.99
CA GLY A 187 -4.84 1.75 19.92
C GLY A 187 -5.72 1.85 18.68
N TYR A 188 -5.14 2.34 17.58
CA TYR A 188 -5.83 2.54 16.31
C TYR A 188 -6.24 1.22 15.67
N LYS A 189 -7.48 1.12 15.23
CA LYS A 189 -8.03 -0.04 14.54
C LYS A 189 -8.61 0.39 13.20
N VAL A 190 -8.08 -0.18 12.13
CA VAL A 190 -8.55 0.06 10.75
C VAL A 190 -9.73 -0.87 10.45
N GLU A 191 -10.70 -0.38 9.68
CA GLU A 191 -11.85 -1.19 9.21
C GLU A 191 -11.38 -2.51 8.57
N SER A 192 -12.10 -3.59 8.85
CA SER A 192 -11.80 -4.91 8.28
C SER A 192 -12.29 -5.02 6.84
N LYS A 193 -11.69 -5.94 6.06
CA LYS A 193 -12.17 -6.29 4.70
C LYS A 193 -13.67 -6.62 4.71
N GLU A 194 -14.16 -7.35 5.73
CA GLU A 194 -15.58 -7.69 5.89
C GLU A 194 -16.51 -6.48 6.10
N ILE A 195 -16.05 -5.45 6.83
CA ILE A 195 -16.83 -4.21 6.98
C ILE A 195 -16.87 -3.46 5.65
N LEU A 196 -15.74 -3.34 4.97
CA LEU A 196 -15.62 -2.61 3.71
C LEU A 196 -16.43 -3.26 2.57
N LYS A 197 -16.57 -4.60 2.58
CA LYS A 197 -17.40 -5.35 1.62
C LYS A 197 -18.90 -5.07 1.73
N LYS A 198 -19.38 -4.48 2.82
CA LYS A 198 -20.81 -4.17 2.97
C LYS A 198 -21.25 -3.11 1.95
N ALA A 199 -22.49 -3.20 1.49
CA ALA A 199 -23.04 -2.32 0.45
C ALA A 199 -23.15 -0.84 0.87
N ASP A 200 -23.23 -0.56 2.16
CA ASP A 200 -23.20 0.78 2.76
C ASP A 200 -21.77 1.32 2.96
N ARG A 201 -20.73 0.54 2.61
CA ARG A 201 -19.32 0.94 2.60
C ARG A 201 -18.80 0.99 1.16
N LEU A 202 -17.84 0.13 0.78
CA LEU A 202 -17.31 0.05 -0.58
C LEU A 202 -18.09 -0.93 -1.46
N GLY A 203 -18.88 -1.83 -0.86
CA GLY A 203 -19.58 -2.90 -1.58
C GLY A 203 -18.65 -3.96 -2.18
N ARG A 204 -17.34 -3.88 -1.93
CA ARG A 204 -16.31 -4.79 -2.44
C ARG A 204 -15.06 -4.77 -1.55
N SER A 205 -14.14 -5.70 -1.81
CA SER A 205 -12.85 -5.74 -1.13
C SER A 205 -11.91 -4.64 -1.67
N PRO A 206 -11.16 -3.92 -0.83
CA PRO A 206 -10.22 -2.87 -1.26
C PRO A 206 -8.87 -3.45 -1.72
N ASN A 207 -8.89 -4.38 -2.66
CA ASN A 207 -7.70 -5.20 -2.96
C ASN A 207 -6.54 -4.35 -3.53
N LYS A 208 -6.83 -3.33 -4.35
CA LYS A 208 -5.79 -2.46 -4.93
C LYS A 208 -5.13 -1.64 -3.83
N ALA A 209 -5.93 -1.05 -2.94
CA ALA A 209 -5.41 -0.27 -1.83
C ALA A 209 -4.65 -1.13 -0.81
N ASP A 210 -5.16 -2.32 -0.46
CA ASP A 210 -4.48 -3.22 0.48
C ASP A 210 -3.13 -3.70 -0.08
N CYS A 211 -3.08 -4.11 -1.36
CA CYS A 211 -1.81 -4.50 -2.01
C CYS A 211 -0.82 -3.33 -2.07
N LEU A 212 -1.29 -2.10 -2.35
CA LEU A 212 -0.46 -0.90 -2.30
C LEU A 212 0.15 -0.71 -0.90
N VAL A 213 -0.70 -0.78 0.13
CA VAL A 213 -0.31 -0.58 1.54
C VAL A 213 0.70 -1.64 1.99
N TYR A 214 0.56 -2.89 1.58
CA TYR A 214 1.52 -3.94 1.89
C TYR A 214 2.91 -3.63 1.30
N GLY A 215 2.94 -3.19 0.05
CA GLY A 215 4.19 -2.77 -0.60
C GLY A 215 4.85 -1.59 0.09
N LEU A 216 4.09 -0.53 0.37
CA LEU A 216 4.59 0.66 1.07
C LEU A 216 5.15 0.33 2.46
N TRP A 217 4.43 -0.48 3.25
CA TRP A 217 4.94 -0.94 4.54
C TRP A 217 6.20 -1.80 4.40
N GLY A 218 6.28 -2.65 3.37
CA GLY A 218 7.45 -3.47 3.07
C GLY A 218 8.71 -2.66 2.73
N LEU A 219 8.57 -1.49 2.10
CA LEU A 219 9.71 -0.59 1.83
C LEU A 219 10.37 -0.13 3.13
N GLY A 220 9.58 0.03 4.20
CA GLY A 220 10.09 0.34 5.54
C GLY A 220 10.81 -0.83 6.23
N LYS A 221 10.84 -2.02 5.63
CA LYS A 221 11.46 -3.23 6.18
C LYS A 221 12.70 -3.70 5.39
N ILE A 222 13.03 -3.01 4.30
CA ILE A 222 14.22 -3.28 3.49
C ILE A 222 15.12 -2.05 3.45
N ASP A 223 16.40 -2.28 3.18
CA ASP A 223 17.39 -1.22 3.00
C ASP A 223 17.40 -0.71 1.56
N TYR A 224 17.97 0.48 1.36
CA TYR A 224 18.25 0.97 0.01
C TYR A 224 19.31 0.09 -0.65
N ASP A 225 19.19 -0.09 -1.97
CA ASP A 225 20.25 -0.67 -2.78
C ASP A 225 21.55 0.16 -2.61
N ASP A 226 22.70 -0.52 -2.64
CA ASP A 226 24.01 0.11 -2.37
C ASP A 226 24.41 1.14 -3.44
N GLU A 227 23.88 1.00 -4.65
CA GLU A 227 24.17 1.88 -5.78
C GLU A 227 23.22 3.09 -5.79
N ALA A 228 23.79 4.30 -5.71
CA ALA A 228 23.04 5.53 -5.98
C ALA A 228 22.90 5.73 -7.50
N ILE A 229 21.69 6.09 -7.94
CA ILE A 229 21.41 6.49 -9.32
C ILE A 229 21.55 8.00 -9.40
N TYR A 230 22.51 8.48 -10.18
CA TYR A 230 22.63 9.90 -10.54
C TYR A 230 21.88 10.13 -11.85
N PRO A 231 21.00 11.14 -11.93
CA PRO A 231 20.36 11.50 -13.19
C PRO A 231 21.41 11.95 -14.23
N ASP A 232 21.27 11.48 -15.46
CA ASP A 232 22.26 11.68 -16.55
C ASP A 232 22.21 13.07 -17.23
N ASP A 233 21.39 14.02 -16.75
CA ASP A 233 21.19 15.32 -17.41
C ASP A 233 21.90 16.47 -16.67
N ASP A 234 22.75 17.21 -17.42
CA ASP A 234 23.52 18.41 -17.01
C ASP A 234 22.68 19.59 -16.45
N GLU A 235 21.35 19.48 -16.40
CA GLU A 235 20.45 20.51 -15.88
C GLU A 235 19.88 20.20 -14.48
N CYS A 236 20.08 19.00 -13.94
CA CYS A 236 19.53 18.60 -12.64
C CYS A 236 20.58 17.90 -11.77
N TYR A 237 21.70 18.59 -11.51
CA TYR A 237 22.60 18.17 -10.44
C TYR A 237 21.83 18.21 -9.12
N PRO A 238 21.75 17.09 -8.39
CA PRO A 238 21.28 17.11 -7.01
C PRO A 238 22.17 18.09 -6.26
N THR A 239 21.56 19.04 -5.58
CA THR A 239 22.29 20.02 -4.77
C THR A 239 23.09 19.28 -3.69
N GLU A 240 24.14 19.92 -3.14
CA GLU A 240 24.86 19.34 -1.99
C GLU A 240 23.91 18.94 -0.85
N MET A 241 22.74 19.60 -0.75
CA MET A 241 21.68 19.28 0.18
C MET A 241 20.97 17.95 -0.15
N ASP A 242 20.62 17.70 -1.42
CA ASP A 242 20.01 16.44 -1.88
C ASP A 242 20.94 15.25 -1.65
N ILE A 243 22.25 15.47 -1.85
CA ILE A 243 23.29 14.47 -1.58
C ILE A 243 23.41 14.24 -0.06
N ALA A 244 23.50 15.30 0.74
CA ALA A 244 23.61 15.21 2.20
C ALA A 244 22.39 14.51 2.85
N GLU A 245 21.17 14.76 2.36
CA GLU A 245 19.96 14.07 2.83
C GLU A 245 19.97 12.58 2.48
N SER A 246 20.53 12.20 1.33
CA SER A 246 20.72 10.80 0.98
C SER A 246 21.68 10.07 1.95
N TYR A 247 22.71 10.75 2.45
CA TYR A 247 23.67 10.21 3.42
C TYR A 247 23.13 10.22 4.86
N SER A 248 22.36 11.24 5.26
CA SER A 248 21.86 11.38 6.63
C SER A 248 20.89 10.26 7.03
N MET A 249 20.21 9.64 6.06
CA MET A 249 19.38 8.45 6.27
C MET A 249 20.16 7.20 6.74
N ARG A 250 21.50 7.15 6.64
CA ARG A 250 22.32 6.06 7.23
C ARG A 250 22.58 6.25 8.73
N THR A 251 22.30 7.43 9.30
CA THR A 251 22.69 7.79 10.67
C THR A 251 21.53 7.96 11.66
N ALA A 252 20.28 7.81 11.23
CA ALA A 252 19.15 7.71 12.14
C ALA A 252 18.94 6.24 12.55
N VAL A 253 19.66 5.85 13.61
CA VAL A 253 19.55 4.59 14.36
C VAL A 253 18.22 4.52 15.10
#